data_AF-A0A3M7BDZ3-F1
#
_entry.id   AF-A0A3M7BDZ3-F1
#
_cell.length_a   1.000
_cell.length_b   1.000
_cell.length_c   1.000
_cell.angle_alpha   90.00
_cell.angle_beta   90.00
_cell.angle_gamma   90.00
#
_symmetry.space_group_name_H-M   'P 1'
#
loop_
_entity.id
_entity.type
_entity.pdbx_description
1 polymer ?
#
loop_
_entity_poly.entity_id
_entity_poly.type
_entity_poly.pdbx_seq_one_letter_code
_entity_poly.pdbx_strand_id
1 'polypeptide(L)'
;MPRSRMSFGEAAAFIDDNYKASIAILAKISSSLNSEPTRTGKSKKYYEQLDDFLSWLQNDVSVSPQLRKRSKIVLALEDIYAKPSYHFPDAYMKKARQLFERWEASGWKDEHEGDGTYDDQTLQQPSRRKSSLAAAHGASLPASTVSGQYDSRAIPAGTIRLPPVDHPIWGLNGIMHGVAPKYGQGGRKTYVLDPRYRKRDSRVIGSNNIKVGKWFPRQLVALFHGAHGHQQAGICGDEKSGAFSIVVSGQYELLDTDRGTYLYYSGSGSVDNTDPRQPAPSTTGTMALHTSLGNGNPVRVLRSSTGKSRYAPSFGMRYDGLYTVVSVSYPTNAKGGMYEQFKLERREGQIDIDMLVRSPSAVEIGQYQRINQVNTATWSRSSDDDPTVEE
;
A
#
# COMPACT_ATOMS: atom_id res chain seq x y z
N MET A 1 6.57 -38.67 23.27
CA MET A 1 6.51 -38.72 21.79
C MET A 1 6.99 -37.38 21.27
N PRO A 2 8.07 -37.32 20.47
CA PRO A 2 8.35 -36.10 19.70
C PRO A 2 7.16 -35.85 18.75
N ARG A 3 6.77 -34.58 18.57
CA ARG A 3 5.78 -34.25 17.53
C ARG A 3 6.38 -34.59 16.17
N SER A 4 5.57 -35.12 15.26
CA SER A 4 5.99 -35.19 13.85
C SER A 4 6.40 -33.79 13.40
N ARG A 5 7.52 -33.66 12.68
CA ARG A 5 7.84 -32.41 11.99
C ARG A 5 6.64 -32.04 11.13
N MET A 6 6.16 -30.80 11.27
CA MET A 6 5.07 -30.29 10.46
C MET A 6 5.51 -30.29 8.99
N SER A 7 4.61 -30.68 8.08
CA SER A 7 4.84 -30.41 6.67
C SER A 7 4.96 -28.91 6.43
N PHE A 8 5.55 -28.55 5.29
CA PHE A 8 5.66 -27.17 4.84
C PHE A 8 4.35 -26.37 4.96
N GLY A 9 3.23 -26.96 4.52
CA GLY A 9 1.92 -26.31 4.52
C GLY A 9 1.36 -26.10 5.92
N GLU A 10 1.54 -27.09 6.81
CA GLU A 10 1.14 -27.00 8.21
C GLU A 10 1.97 -25.97 8.97
N ALA A 11 3.30 -25.94 8.75
CA ALA A 11 4.19 -24.93 9.32
C ALA A 11 3.79 -23.51 8.88
N ALA A 12 3.53 -23.30 7.59
CA ALA A 12 3.07 -22.01 7.06
C ALA A 12 1.72 -21.58 7.66
N ALA A 13 0.76 -22.49 7.75
CA ALA A 13 -0.54 -22.22 8.37
C ALA A 13 -0.42 -21.92 9.88
N PHE A 14 0.40 -22.68 10.61
CA PHE A 14 0.65 -22.49 12.03
C PHE A 14 1.29 -21.12 12.32
N ILE A 15 2.22 -20.67 11.49
CA ILE A 15 2.78 -19.31 11.54
C ILE A 15 1.70 -18.26 11.31
N ASP A 16 0.89 -18.44 10.26
CA ASP A 16 -0.14 -17.48 9.88
C ASP A 16 -1.24 -17.33 10.94
N ASP A 17 -1.58 -18.43 11.61
CA ASP A 17 -2.60 -18.47 12.65
C ASP A 17 -2.07 -17.97 14.00
N ASN A 18 -0.83 -18.30 14.40
CA ASN A 18 -0.21 -17.66 15.56
C ASN A 18 -0.05 -16.15 15.37
N TYR A 19 0.34 -15.70 14.18
CA TYR A 19 0.37 -14.26 13.88
C TYR A 19 -1.00 -13.60 14.11
N LYS A 20 -2.10 -14.20 13.63
CA LYS A 20 -3.46 -13.66 13.83
C LYS A 20 -3.91 -13.75 15.29
N ALA A 21 -3.57 -14.84 15.98
CA ALA A 21 -4.12 -15.20 17.29
C ALA A 21 -3.37 -14.59 18.48
N SER A 22 -2.05 -14.33 18.37
CA SER A 22 -1.25 -13.68 19.40
C SER A 22 -0.65 -12.36 18.94
N ILE A 23 0.25 -12.37 17.95
CA ILE A 23 1.11 -11.21 17.60
C ILE A 23 0.29 -10.00 17.17
N ALA A 24 -0.60 -10.14 16.19
CA ALA A 24 -1.42 -9.04 15.70
C ALA A 24 -2.39 -8.50 16.77
N ILE A 25 -2.78 -9.32 17.76
CA ILE A 25 -3.60 -8.89 18.88
C ILE A 25 -2.77 -8.14 19.91
N LEU A 26 -1.59 -8.64 20.28
CA LEU A 26 -0.65 -7.94 21.18
C LEU A 26 -0.19 -6.60 20.59
N ALA A 27 0.16 -6.57 19.29
CA ALA A 27 0.51 -5.36 18.55
C ALA A 27 -0.66 -4.34 18.57
N LYS A 28 -1.89 -4.80 18.33
CA LYS A 28 -3.09 -3.95 18.39
C LYS A 28 -3.35 -3.42 19.81
N ILE A 29 -3.22 -4.26 20.85
CA ILE A 29 -3.37 -3.84 22.24
C ILE A 29 -2.30 -2.81 22.58
N SER A 30 -1.04 -3.09 22.25
CA SER A 30 0.09 -2.19 22.50
C SER A 30 -0.09 -0.84 21.81
N SER A 31 -0.44 -0.84 20.52
CA SER A 31 -0.72 0.38 19.77
C SER A 31 -1.94 1.16 20.27
N SER A 32 -2.92 0.47 20.89
CA SER A 32 -4.11 1.14 21.46
C SER A 32 -3.84 1.74 22.84
N LEU A 33 -2.93 1.13 23.62
CA LEU A 33 -2.47 1.64 24.92
C LEU A 33 -1.33 2.66 24.76
N ASN A 34 -0.62 2.63 23.63
CA ASN A 34 0.71 3.21 23.43
C ASN A 34 1.71 2.82 24.54
N SER A 35 1.65 1.55 24.98
CA SER A 35 2.49 0.99 26.04
C SER A 35 2.67 -0.52 25.84
N GLU A 36 3.51 -1.14 26.68
CA GLU A 36 3.60 -2.59 26.77
C GLU A 36 2.26 -3.20 27.22
N PRO A 37 1.71 -4.22 26.51
CA PRO A 37 0.58 -5.00 27.01
C PRO A 37 1.00 -5.80 28.24
N THR A 38 0.20 -5.76 29.31
CA THR A 38 0.51 -6.54 30.52
C THR A 38 0.53 -8.05 30.25
N ARG A 39 1.47 -8.80 30.86
CA ARG A 39 1.47 -10.28 30.79
C ARG A 39 0.39 -10.96 31.65
N THR A 40 -0.55 -10.18 32.19
CA THR A 40 -1.64 -10.61 33.07
C THR A 40 -3.02 -10.30 32.46
N GLY A 41 -4.09 -10.80 33.08
CA GLY A 41 -5.47 -10.50 32.68
C GLY A 41 -5.77 -10.91 31.23
N LYS A 42 -6.47 -10.03 30.49
CA LYS A 42 -6.97 -10.32 29.13
C LYS A 42 -5.87 -10.61 28.09
N SER A 43 -4.66 -10.12 28.33
CA SER A 43 -3.51 -10.26 27.42
C SER A 43 -2.66 -11.50 27.67
N LYS A 44 -2.76 -12.10 28.87
CA LYS A 44 -1.94 -13.25 29.32
C LYS A 44 -1.89 -14.38 28.28
N LYS A 45 -3.05 -14.87 27.83
CA LYS A 45 -3.17 -15.98 26.87
C LYS A 45 -2.46 -15.74 25.53
N TYR A 46 -2.33 -14.47 25.11
CA TYR A 46 -1.64 -14.13 23.87
C TYR A 46 -0.13 -14.17 24.05
N TYR A 47 0.38 -13.83 25.25
CA TYR A 47 1.79 -14.03 25.58
C TYR A 47 2.14 -15.49 25.76
N GLU A 48 1.29 -16.30 26.40
CA GLU A 48 1.49 -17.76 26.50
C GLU A 48 1.58 -18.39 25.11
N GLN A 49 0.66 -18.04 24.20
CA GLN A 49 0.72 -18.49 22.80
C GLN A 49 1.94 -17.92 22.03
N LEU A 50 2.41 -16.71 22.35
CA LEU A 50 3.62 -16.15 21.75
C LEU A 50 4.90 -16.82 22.28
N ASP A 51 4.94 -17.19 23.55
CA ASP A 51 6.04 -17.94 24.18
C ASP A 51 6.17 -19.32 23.52
N ASP A 52 5.06 -20.05 23.36
CA ASP A 52 5.00 -21.32 22.63
C ASP A 52 5.43 -21.15 21.16
N PHE A 53 4.92 -20.13 20.47
CA PHE A 53 5.25 -19.88 19.07
C PHE A 53 6.73 -19.54 18.86
N LEU A 54 7.32 -18.67 19.67
CA LEU A 54 8.75 -18.35 19.59
C LEU A 54 9.65 -19.50 20.08
N SER A 55 9.13 -20.42 20.88
CA SER A 55 9.83 -21.67 21.23
C SER A 55 9.85 -22.62 20.02
N TRP A 56 8.71 -22.83 19.38
CA TRP A 56 8.59 -23.65 18.17
C TRP A 56 9.42 -23.09 17.00
N LEU A 57 9.38 -21.77 16.78
CA LEU A 57 10.25 -21.10 15.80
C LEU A 57 11.74 -21.25 16.10
N GLN A 58 12.13 -21.45 17.36
CA GLN A 58 13.55 -21.59 17.70
C GLN A 58 14.07 -23.01 17.45
N ASN A 59 13.24 -24.02 17.69
CA ASN A 59 13.65 -25.41 17.89
C ASN A 59 13.09 -26.41 16.86
N ASP A 60 11.90 -26.14 16.30
CA ASP A 60 11.09 -27.16 15.60
C ASP A 60 10.78 -26.81 14.14
N VAL A 61 10.96 -25.55 13.71
CA VAL A 61 10.69 -25.11 12.32
C VAL A 61 11.92 -25.31 11.42
N SER A 62 11.73 -26.01 10.31
CA SER A 62 12.69 -26.01 9.20
C SER A 62 12.41 -24.82 8.29
N VAL A 63 13.40 -23.93 8.15
CA VAL A 63 13.27 -22.72 7.33
C VAL A 63 13.61 -22.97 5.87
N SER A 64 12.80 -22.40 4.98
CA SER A 64 13.04 -22.41 3.54
C SER A 64 12.68 -21.05 2.92
N PRO A 65 13.24 -20.68 1.76
CA PRO A 65 12.81 -19.50 1.00
C PRO A 65 11.32 -19.56 0.64
N GLN A 66 10.78 -20.76 0.45
CA GLN A 66 9.36 -21.02 0.25
C GLN A 66 8.55 -20.66 1.50
N LEU A 67 9.05 -20.96 2.71
CA LEU A 67 8.33 -20.71 3.97
C LEU A 67 8.31 -19.20 4.27
N ARG A 68 9.44 -18.52 4.01
CA ARG A 68 9.53 -17.06 3.98
C ARG A 68 8.50 -16.43 3.04
N LYS A 69 8.32 -17.00 1.84
CA LYS A 69 7.46 -16.46 0.77
C LYS A 69 5.96 -16.76 0.99
N ARG A 70 5.61 -17.90 1.58
CA ARG A 70 4.21 -18.39 1.70
C ARG A 70 3.60 -18.27 3.09
N SER A 71 4.34 -17.79 4.10
CA SER A 71 3.82 -17.53 5.45
C SER A 71 4.11 -16.09 5.90
N LYS A 72 3.45 -15.66 6.97
CA LYS A 72 3.73 -14.38 7.63
C LYS A 72 4.97 -14.36 8.52
N ILE A 73 5.89 -15.31 8.43
CA ILE A 73 7.05 -15.42 9.34
C ILE A 73 7.88 -14.13 9.45
N VAL A 74 8.13 -13.45 8.33
CA VAL A 74 8.81 -12.14 8.31
C VAL A 74 8.01 -11.08 9.05
N LEU A 75 6.72 -10.91 8.69
CA LEU A 75 5.82 -9.95 9.31
C LEU A 75 5.63 -10.21 10.81
N ALA A 76 5.59 -11.48 11.21
CA ALA A 76 5.45 -11.93 12.58
C ALA A 76 6.65 -11.54 13.45
N LEU A 77 7.87 -11.65 12.93
CA LEU A 77 9.06 -11.22 13.65
C LEU A 77 9.22 -9.69 13.60
N GLU A 78 9.04 -9.07 12.43
CA GLU A 78 9.15 -7.61 12.27
C GLU A 78 8.12 -6.83 13.10
N ASP A 79 6.87 -7.30 13.23
CA ASP A 79 5.89 -6.66 14.09
C ASP A 79 6.23 -6.77 15.58
N ILE A 80 7.07 -7.75 15.98
CA ILE A 80 7.58 -7.85 17.35
C ILE A 80 8.73 -6.85 17.58
N TYR A 81 9.74 -6.78 16.70
CA TYR A 81 10.99 -6.03 16.99
C TYR A 81 11.23 -4.75 16.18
N ALA A 82 10.54 -4.55 15.05
CA ALA A 82 10.85 -3.52 14.05
C ALA A 82 9.78 -2.43 13.91
N LYS A 83 8.69 -2.48 14.67
CA LYS A 83 7.62 -1.46 14.68
C LYS A 83 7.65 -0.66 15.99
N PRO A 84 8.17 0.58 16.02
CA PRO A 84 8.25 1.39 17.24
C PRO A 84 6.91 1.71 17.91
N SER A 85 5.78 1.52 17.20
CA SER A 85 4.42 1.67 17.73
C SER A 85 3.89 0.42 18.45
N TYR A 86 4.60 -0.71 18.35
CA TYR A 86 4.26 -1.97 18.99
C TYR A 86 5.31 -2.23 20.07
N HIS A 87 5.01 -1.75 21.27
CA HIS A 87 5.84 -1.87 22.47
C HIS A 87 5.79 -3.31 23.00
N PHE A 88 6.39 -4.26 22.28
CA PHE A 88 6.60 -5.61 22.79
C PHE A 88 7.68 -5.59 23.88
N PRO A 89 7.61 -6.47 24.89
CA PRO A 89 8.63 -6.52 25.93
C PRO A 89 10.00 -6.87 25.33
N ASP A 90 11.05 -6.26 25.87
CA ASP A 90 12.44 -6.32 25.40
C ASP A 90 12.96 -7.73 25.07
N ALA A 91 12.55 -8.72 25.86
CA ALA A 91 12.91 -10.13 25.66
C ALA A 91 12.35 -10.71 24.35
N TYR A 92 11.11 -10.39 23.98
CA TYR A 92 10.49 -10.81 22.73
C TYR A 92 11.14 -10.10 21.53
N MET A 93 11.42 -8.80 21.66
CA MET A 93 12.10 -8.02 20.61
C MET A 93 13.48 -8.60 20.29
N LYS A 94 14.29 -8.91 21.32
CA LYS A 94 15.61 -9.53 21.16
C LYS A 94 15.51 -10.94 20.55
N LYS A 95 14.59 -11.77 21.04
CA LYS A 95 14.41 -13.14 20.52
C LYS A 95 13.93 -13.16 19.06
N ALA A 96 12.93 -12.32 18.72
CA ALA A 96 12.40 -12.25 17.36
C ALA A 96 13.44 -11.70 16.36
N ARG A 97 14.21 -10.68 16.77
CA ARG A 97 15.35 -10.15 16.02
C ARG A 97 16.41 -11.23 15.76
N GLN A 98 16.84 -11.96 16.79
CA GLN A 98 17.86 -13.01 16.66
C GLN A 98 17.42 -14.14 15.72
N LEU A 99 16.15 -14.56 15.77
CA LEU A 99 15.60 -15.54 14.83
C LEU A 99 15.65 -15.02 13.39
N PHE A 100 15.22 -13.77 13.18
CA PHE A 100 15.22 -13.14 11.85
C PHE A 100 16.64 -12.97 11.29
N GLU A 101 17.56 -12.41 12.08
CA GLU A 101 18.96 -12.17 11.68
C GLU A 101 19.70 -13.49 11.38
N ARG A 102 19.46 -14.55 12.17
CA ARG A 102 19.97 -15.92 11.90
C ARG A 102 19.49 -16.45 10.55
N TRP A 103 18.20 -16.29 10.22
CA TRP A 103 17.62 -16.83 8.99
C TRP A 103 17.92 -15.98 7.76
N GLU A 104 18.04 -14.66 7.87
CA GLU A 104 18.61 -13.86 6.77
C GLU A 104 20.06 -14.28 6.48
N ALA A 105 20.88 -14.53 7.52
CA ALA A 105 22.26 -14.97 7.36
C ALA A 105 22.39 -16.35 6.68
N SER A 106 21.48 -17.31 6.96
CA SER A 106 21.44 -18.60 6.25
C SER A 106 20.82 -18.54 4.85
N GLY A 107 20.42 -17.35 4.38
CA GLY A 107 19.67 -17.20 3.12
C GLY A 107 18.30 -17.87 3.15
N TRP A 108 17.72 -18.02 4.35
CA TRP A 108 16.51 -18.78 4.67
C TRP A 108 16.57 -20.27 4.30
N LYS A 109 17.76 -20.86 4.24
CA LYS A 109 17.94 -22.31 4.12
C LYS A 109 18.11 -22.92 5.50
N ASP A 110 17.53 -24.09 5.72
CA ASP A 110 17.84 -24.92 6.89
C ASP A 110 19.32 -25.36 6.79
N GLU A 111 20.06 -25.25 7.88
CA GLU A 111 21.48 -25.65 7.94
C GLU A 111 21.64 -27.18 7.89
N HIS A 112 20.53 -27.93 7.96
CA HIS A 112 20.49 -29.40 7.97
C HIS A 112 19.88 -30.09 6.74
N GLU A 113 19.43 -29.37 5.70
CA GLU A 113 18.86 -29.99 4.50
C GLU A 113 19.77 -29.86 3.27
N GLY A 114 20.48 -30.95 2.97
CA GLY A 114 21.14 -31.17 1.68
C GLY A 114 20.16 -31.62 0.60
N ASP A 115 20.42 -31.17 -0.62
CA ASP A 115 19.82 -31.55 -1.92
C ASP A 115 18.54 -32.43 -1.90
N GLY A 116 17.38 -31.80 -2.16
CA GLY A 116 16.09 -32.48 -2.22
C GLY A 116 15.03 -31.67 -2.99
N THR A 117 14.88 -31.97 -4.27
CA THR A 117 13.77 -31.45 -5.11
C THR A 117 12.43 -32.05 -4.70
N TYR A 118 11.40 -31.24 -4.44
CA TYR A 118 10.03 -31.73 -4.31
C TYR A 118 8.95 -30.85 -4.95
N ASP A 119 7.94 -31.53 -5.48
CA ASP A 119 6.95 -31.07 -6.44
C ASP A 119 5.80 -30.21 -5.89
N ASP A 120 5.12 -29.55 -6.82
CA ASP A 120 3.85 -28.86 -6.60
C ASP A 120 2.66 -29.82 -6.64
N GLN A 121 1.86 -29.85 -5.58
CA GLN A 121 0.40 -30.09 -5.63
C GLN A 121 -0.24 -30.02 -4.23
N THR A 122 -1.08 -29.01 -3.99
CA THR A 122 -2.53 -29.19 -3.75
C THR A 122 -3.22 -27.90 -3.32
N LEU A 123 -4.38 -27.65 -3.94
CA LEU A 123 -5.31 -26.58 -3.59
C LEU A 123 -6.29 -27.04 -2.51
N GLN A 124 -6.55 -26.19 -1.51
CA GLN A 124 -7.93 -25.87 -1.08
C GLN A 124 -7.97 -24.69 -0.08
N GLN A 125 -8.91 -23.76 -0.31
CA GLN A 125 -9.38 -22.81 0.71
C GLN A 125 -10.76 -23.25 1.19
N PRO A 126 -11.14 -22.89 2.43
CA PRO A 126 -12.53 -22.51 2.67
C PRO A 126 -12.70 -21.19 3.44
N SER A 127 -13.34 -20.24 2.76
CA SER A 127 -14.47 -19.42 3.22
C SER A 127 -14.39 -18.48 4.44
N ARG A 128 -14.99 -17.29 4.25
CA ARG A 128 -15.22 -16.24 5.26
C ARG A 128 -16.35 -16.61 6.24
N ARG A 129 -16.26 -16.12 7.49
CA ARG A 129 -17.41 -15.51 8.21
C ARG A 129 -17.03 -14.17 8.86
N LYS A 130 -18.02 -13.27 8.97
CA LYS A 130 -17.89 -11.89 9.50
C LYS A 130 -18.66 -11.78 10.83
N SER A 131 -18.12 -11.03 11.79
CA SER A 131 -18.85 -10.28 12.84
C SER A 131 -17.84 -9.59 13.79
N SER A 132 -18.20 -8.62 14.64
CA SER A 132 -18.87 -7.32 14.42
C SER A 132 -18.91 -6.54 15.76
N LEU A 133 -18.91 -5.19 15.72
CA LEU A 133 -19.10 -4.25 16.85
C LEU A 133 -17.94 -4.23 17.89
N ALA A 134 -17.36 -3.08 18.31
CA ALA A 134 -17.87 -1.86 18.96
C ALA A 134 -18.16 -2.08 20.47
N ALA A 135 -17.86 -1.17 21.42
CA ALA A 135 -17.38 0.22 21.37
C ALA A 135 -16.66 0.68 22.67
N ALA A 136 -15.99 1.85 22.61
CA ALA A 136 -15.84 2.89 23.67
C ALA A 136 -15.14 2.56 25.04
N HIS A 137 -14.60 3.51 25.83
CA HIS A 137 -14.42 4.98 25.77
C HIS A 137 -13.04 5.37 26.37
N GLY A 138 -12.32 6.37 25.83
CA GLY A 138 -12.14 7.72 26.41
C GLY A 138 -10.66 7.95 26.83
N ALA A 139 -10.12 9.14 27.17
CA ALA A 139 -10.48 10.56 26.97
C ALA A 139 -9.17 11.40 27.15
N SER A 140 -8.71 12.26 26.23
CA SER A 140 -9.12 13.65 25.88
C SER A 140 -8.42 14.78 26.66
N LEU A 141 -7.64 15.62 25.95
CA LEU A 141 -7.30 17.02 26.25
C LEU A 141 -7.24 17.82 24.92
N PRO A 142 -7.40 19.15 24.93
CA PRO A 142 -8.63 19.78 24.41
C PRO A 142 -8.61 20.00 22.90
N ALA A 143 -9.72 19.66 22.26
CA ALA A 143 -10.08 20.14 20.93
C ALA A 143 -11.14 21.25 21.06
N SER A 144 -11.02 22.30 20.26
CA SER A 144 -11.97 23.42 20.27
C SER A 144 -13.40 22.95 19.98
N THR A 145 -14.28 23.39 20.86
CA THR A 145 -15.69 23.02 21.07
C THR A 145 -16.58 22.93 19.83
N VAL A 146 -16.80 21.70 19.31
CA VAL A 146 -18.16 21.16 19.00
C VAL A 146 -18.10 19.62 19.13
N SER A 147 -18.25 19.11 20.36
CA SER A 147 -18.18 17.67 20.66
C SER A 147 -19.49 16.92 20.43
N GLY A 148 -20.20 17.23 19.35
CA GLY A 148 -21.33 16.40 18.88
C GLY A 148 -20.80 15.12 18.23
N GLN A 149 -21.37 13.97 18.58
CA GLN A 149 -21.16 12.74 17.80
C GLN A 149 -21.73 12.93 16.39
N TYR A 150 -20.87 13.29 15.45
CA TYR A 150 -21.26 13.50 14.06
C TYR A 150 -21.62 12.18 13.38
N ASP A 151 -22.92 11.88 13.30
CA ASP A 151 -23.38 10.74 12.52
C ASP A 151 -23.37 11.08 11.03
N SER A 152 -22.38 10.55 10.31
CA SER A 152 -22.28 10.74 8.87
C SER A 152 -23.43 10.11 8.08
N ARG A 153 -24.26 9.25 8.71
CA ARG A 153 -25.48 8.70 8.09
C ARG A 153 -26.59 9.74 7.92
N ALA A 154 -26.59 10.81 8.73
CA ALA A 154 -27.56 11.90 8.62
C ALA A 154 -27.27 12.86 7.45
N ILE A 155 -26.15 12.69 6.74
CA ILE A 155 -25.78 13.51 5.59
C ILE A 155 -26.51 12.97 4.34
N PRO A 156 -27.22 13.82 3.57
CA PRO A 156 -27.83 13.41 2.32
C PRO A 156 -26.83 12.78 1.35
N ALA A 157 -27.24 11.71 0.68
CA ALA A 157 -26.42 11.09 -0.36
C ALA A 157 -26.21 12.09 -1.51
N GLY A 158 -24.97 12.22 -1.96
CA GLY A 158 -24.54 13.21 -2.96
C GLY A 158 -23.80 14.41 -2.36
N THR A 159 -24.01 14.75 -1.09
CA THR A 159 -23.40 15.95 -0.46
C THR A 159 -21.88 15.89 -0.50
N ILE A 160 -21.27 16.95 -1.05
CA ILE A 160 -19.84 17.25 -0.95
C ILE A 160 -19.65 18.22 0.22
N ARG A 161 -18.68 17.96 1.10
CA ARG A 161 -18.29 18.87 2.19
C ARG A 161 -16.98 19.55 1.83
N LEU A 162 -17.00 20.88 1.73
CA LEU A 162 -15.88 21.70 1.30
C LEU A 162 -14.95 22.00 2.49
N PRO A 163 -13.66 21.61 2.45
CA PRO A 163 -12.74 21.91 3.54
C PRO A 163 -12.54 23.41 3.76
N PRO A 164 -12.35 23.87 5.01
CA PRO A 164 -11.80 25.21 5.29
C PRO A 164 -10.44 25.41 4.61
N VAL A 165 -10.18 26.63 4.11
CA VAL A 165 -8.98 26.96 3.31
C VAL A 165 -7.69 26.83 4.13
N ASP A 166 -7.78 27.03 5.44
CA ASP A 166 -6.71 26.92 6.43
C ASP A 166 -6.57 25.50 7.03
N HIS A 167 -7.47 24.56 6.71
CA HIS A 167 -7.51 23.26 7.39
C HIS A 167 -6.19 22.47 7.19
N PRO A 168 -5.50 22.03 8.27
CA PRO A 168 -4.09 21.58 8.21
C PRO A 168 -3.83 20.33 7.37
N ILE A 169 -4.87 19.55 7.02
CA ILE A 169 -4.77 18.36 6.16
C ILE A 169 -5.40 18.59 4.77
N TRP A 170 -6.35 19.52 4.65
CA TRP A 170 -7.30 19.57 3.53
C TRP A 170 -7.43 20.95 2.84
N GLY A 171 -7.01 22.01 3.53
CA GLY A 171 -6.93 23.37 3.00
C GLY A 171 -5.76 23.55 2.02
N LEU A 172 -5.46 24.80 1.68
CA LEU A 172 -4.53 25.18 0.60
C LEU A 172 -3.12 24.55 0.74
N ASN A 173 -2.63 24.43 1.97
CA ASN A 173 -1.29 23.88 2.27
C ASN A 173 -1.33 22.41 2.74
N GLY A 174 -2.50 21.77 2.73
CA GLY A 174 -2.72 20.42 3.24
C GLY A 174 -2.37 19.31 2.23
N ILE A 175 -2.02 18.12 2.72
CA ILE A 175 -1.72 16.95 1.86
C ILE A 175 -2.91 16.45 1.03
N MET A 176 -4.14 16.84 1.36
CA MET A 176 -5.38 16.55 0.61
C MET A 176 -5.92 17.77 -0.16
N HIS A 177 -5.12 18.82 -0.35
CA HIS A 177 -5.53 20.00 -1.12
C HIS A 177 -6.11 19.61 -2.50
N GLY A 178 -7.19 20.30 -2.90
CA GLY A 178 -7.89 20.05 -4.16
C GLY A 178 -8.83 18.84 -4.16
N VAL A 179 -9.04 18.20 -3.00
CA VAL A 179 -9.94 17.06 -2.83
C VAL A 179 -10.93 17.33 -1.71
N ALA A 180 -12.18 16.94 -1.91
CA ALA A 180 -13.25 17.07 -0.92
C ALA A 180 -13.93 15.71 -0.64
N PRO A 181 -14.35 15.43 0.61
CA PRO A 181 -15.20 14.28 0.92
C PRO A 181 -16.61 14.42 0.36
N LYS A 182 -17.08 13.36 -0.31
CA LYS A 182 -18.46 13.19 -0.78
C LYS A 182 -19.12 12.05 0.00
N TYR A 183 -20.38 12.25 0.40
CA TYR A 183 -21.12 11.26 1.16
C TYR A 183 -22.13 10.54 0.27
N GLY A 184 -22.08 9.21 0.26
CA GLY A 184 -23.07 8.35 -0.37
C GLY A 184 -24.15 7.88 0.62
N GLN A 185 -25.05 7.01 0.15
CA GLN A 185 -26.05 6.36 0.99
C GLN A 185 -25.40 5.69 2.22
N GLY A 186 -26.11 5.73 3.36
CA GLY A 186 -25.62 5.20 4.64
C GLY A 186 -24.38 5.91 5.19
N GLY A 187 -24.11 7.15 4.77
CA GLY A 187 -22.96 7.93 5.22
C GLY A 187 -21.60 7.44 4.70
N ARG A 188 -21.58 6.63 3.63
CA ARG A 188 -20.33 6.14 3.01
C ARG A 188 -19.52 7.31 2.45
N LYS A 189 -18.40 7.66 3.11
CA LYS A 189 -17.44 8.66 2.66
C LYS A 189 -16.64 8.15 1.45
N THR A 190 -16.69 8.88 0.34
CA THR A 190 -15.78 8.80 -0.81
C THR A 190 -15.08 10.15 -0.99
N TYR A 191 -14.20 10.27 -1.98
CA TYR A 191 -13.43 11.48 -2.24
C TYR A 191 -13.60 11.90 -3.71
N VAL A 192 -13.78 13.21 -3.93
CA VAL A 192 -13.93 13.84 -5.25
C VAL A 192 -12.97 15.03 -5.35
N LEU A 193 -12.73 15.55 -6.55
CA LEU A 193 -12.06 16.84 -6.66
C LEU A 193 -12.92 17.92 -6.02
N ASP A 194 -12.28 18.84 -5.30
CA ASP A 194 -12.94 20.01 -4.72
C ASP A 194 -13.31 20.98 -5.86
N PRO A 195 -14.60 21.29 -6.07
CA PRO A 195 -15.06 22.06 -7.23
C PRO A 195 -14.51 23.49 -7.26
N ARG A 196 -14.05 24.04 -6.13
CA ARG A 196 -13.48 25.39 -6.04
C ARG A 196 -12.12 25.52 -6.74
N TYR A 197 -11.45 24.41 -7.06
CA TYR A 197 -10.08 24.43 -7.59
C TYR A 197 -9.96 23.68 -8.92
N ARG A 198 -9.36 24.34 -9.91
CA ARG A 198 -9.02 23.71 -11.19
C ARG A 198 -7.81 22.80 -11.04
N LYS A 199 -7.97 21.50 -11.37
CA LYS A 199 -6.84 20.56 -11.45
C LYS A 199 -5.80 20.99 -12.49
N ARG A 200 -4.52 20.69 -12.26
CA ARG A 200 -3.46 20.83 -13.27
C ARG A 200 -3.70 19.83 -14.42
N ASP A 201 -3.34 20.19 -15.67
CA ASP A 201 -3.32 19.18 -16.75
C ASP A 201 -2.17 18.20 -16.50
N SER A 202 -2.42 16.92 -16.75
CA SER A 202 -1.44 15.83 -16.63
C SER A 202 -0.81 15.46 -17.99
N ARG A 203 -1.39 15.93 -19.10
CA ARG A 203 -0.94 15.65 -20.47
C ARG A 203 0.20 16.58 -20.89
N VAL A 204 1.25 16.56 -20.08
CA VAL A 204 2.47 17.36 -20.23
C VAL A 204 3.63 16.37 -20.26
N ILE A 205 4.50 16.46 -21.26
CA ILE A 205 5.71 15.63 -21.33
C ILE A 205 6.71 16.08 -20.26
N GLY A 206 7.42 15.14 -19.63
CA GLY A 206 8.38 15.44 -18.57
C GLY A 206 7.74 15.65 -17.20
N SER A 207 8.40 16.42 -16.32
CA SER A 207 8.12 16.44 -14.88
C SER A 207 6.83 17.16 -14.45
N ASN A 208 6.21 17.93 -15.35
CA ASN A 208 5.04 18.78 -15.07
C ASN A 208 5.22 19.72 -13.85
N ASN A 209 6.44 20.21 -13.65
CA ASN A 209 6.85 21.04 -12.51
C ASN A 209 6.59 20.38 -11.14
N ILE A 210 6.73 19.05 -11.06
CA ILE A 210 6.65 18.27 -9.83
C ILE A 210 8.07 17.83 -9.44
N LYS A 211 8.46 18.08 -8.20
CA LYS A 211 9.76 17.65 -7.67
C LYS A 211 9.79 16.14 -7.46
N VAL A 212 10.86 15.47 -7.86
CA VAL A 212 11.12 14.06 -7.54
C VAL A 212 11.07 13.87 -6.02
N GLY A 213 10.45 12.78 -5.57
CA GLY A 213 10.17 12.52 -4.16
C GLY A 213 8.88 13.16 -3.64
N LYS A 214 8.16 13.98 -4.43
CA LYS A 214 6.85 14.52 -4.02
C LYS A 214 5.87 13.38 -3.77
N TRP A 215 5.34 13.36 -2.55
CA TRP A 215 4.35 12.40 -2.10
C TRP A 215 2.93 12.94 -2.24
N PHE A 216 1.99 12.00 -2.43
CA PHE A 216 0.56 12.20 -2.52
C PHE A 216 -0.15 11.10 -1.71
N PRO A 217 -1.11 11.43 -0.83
CA PRO A 217 -1.82 10.42 -0.03
C PRO A 217 -2.69 9.48 -0.87
N ARG A 218 -3.11 9.90 -2.07
CA ARG A 218 -4.03 9.17 -2.96
C ARG A 218 -3.78 9.53 -4.42
N GLN A 219 -4.08 8.61 -5.34
CA GLN A 219 -4.04 8.85 -6.78
C GLN A 219 -4.91 10.04 -7.22
N LEU A 220 -6.02 10.29 -6.53
CA LEU A 220 -6.88 11.47 -6.77
C LEU A 220 -6.17 12.80 -6.48
N VAL A 221 -5.29 12.86 -5.47
CA VAL A 221 -4.48 14.04 -5.16
C VAL A 221 -3.32 14.18 -6.16
N ALA A 222 -2.69 13.06 -6.54
CA ALA A 222 -1.73 13.03 -7.63
C ALA A 222 -2.35 13.53 -8.96
N LEU A 223 -3.63 13.22 -9.20
CA LEU A 223 -4.40 13.72 -10.35
C LEU A 223 -4.70 15.20 -10.25
N PHE A 224 -5.12 15.70 -9.09
CA PHE A 224 -5.35 17.13 -8.88
C PHE A 224 -4.09 17.96 -9.22
N HIS A 225 -2.92 17.50 -8.77
CA HIS A 225 -1.63 18.14 -9.04
C HIS A 225 -1.02 17.79 -10.41
N GLY A 226 -1.71 17.06 -11.29
CA GLY A 226 -1.24 16.75 -12.65
C GLY A 226 -0.09 15.74 -12.73
N ALA A 227 0.24 15.04 -11.64
CA ALA A 227 1.27 14.00 -11.63
C ALA A 227 0.87 12.80 -12.50
N HIS A 228 -0.41 12.46 -12.48
CA HIS A 228 -1.02 11.39 -13.26
C HIS A 228 -2.43 11.80 -13.72
N GLY A 229 -2.98 11.21 -14.79
CA GLY A 229 -4.24 11.68 -15.39
C GLY A 229 -5.52 10.95 -14.99
N HIS A 230 -5.42 9.72 -14.47
CA HIS A 230 -6.57 8.87 -14.17
C HIS A 230 -6.75 8.61 -12.68
N GLN A 231 -8.00 8.43 -12.22
CA GLN A 231 -8.28 8.15 -10.81
C GLN A 231 -7.94 6.72 -10.38
N GLN A 232 -7.91 5.78 -11.35
CA GLN A 232 -7.77 4.33 -11.10
C GLN A 232 -6.84 3.62 -12.10
N ALA A 233 -6.83 4.03 -13.38
CA ALA A 233 -5.99 3.37 -14.38
C ALA A 233 -4.49 3.53 -14.05
N GLY A 234 -3.69 2.53 -14.39
CA GLY A 234 -2.24 2.55 -14.14
C GLY A 234 -1.48 3.46 -15.11
N ILE A 235 -1.96 3.62 -16.35
CA ILE A 235 -1.28 4.37 -17.42
C ILE A 235 -2.09 5.62 -17.77
N CYS A 236 -1.41 6.73 -18.05
CA CYS A 236 -1.99 7.93 -18.63
C CYS A 236 -1.11 8.40 -19.80
N GLY A 237 -1.71 8.47 -20.99
CA GLY A 237 -1.07 8.78 -22.25
C GLY A 237 -2.11 8.96 -23.36
N ASP A 238 -1.64 9.32 -24.56
CA ASP A 238 -2.42 9.31 -25.79
C ASP A 238 -1.60 8.78 -26.97
N GLU A 239 -2.27 8.44 -28.07
CA GLU A 239 -1.68 7.80 -29.25
C GLU A 239 -0.63 8.66 -29.95
N LYS A 240 -0.72 9.99 -29.83
CA LYS A 240 0.17 10.95 -30.52
C LYS A 240 1.43 11.25 -29.72
N SER A 241 1.30 11.38 -28.41
CA SER A 241 2.37 11.85 -27.51
C SER A 241 3.08 10.69 -26.82
N GLY A 242 2.38 9.57 -26.62
CA GLY A 242 2.77 8.46 -25.78
C GLY A 242 2.34 8.63 -24.32
N ALA A 243 2.95 7.83 -23.45
CA ALA A 243 2.65 7.83 -22.02
C ALA A 243 3.25 9.06 -21.32
N PHE A 244 2.40 9.86 -20.68
CA PHE A 244 2.84 10.94 -19.80
C PHE A 244 3.24 10.42 -18.42
N SER A 245 2.57 9.37 -17.94
CA SER A 245 2.81 8.82 -16.60
C SER A 245 2.28 7.39 -16.42
N ILE A 246 2.96 6.62 -15.56
CA ILE A 246 2.51 5.31 -15.07
C ILE A 246 2.49 5.23 -13.54
N VAL A 247 1.68 4.31 -13.02
CA VAL A 247 1.57 3.95 -11.61
C VAL A 247 2.01 2.50 -11.42
N VAL A 248 3.12 2.31 -10.69
CA VAL A 248 3.60 1.01 -10.22
C VAL A 248 2.82 0.67 -8.93
N SER A 249 2.10 -0.45 -8.94
CA SER A 249 1.22 -0.86 -7.84
C SER A 249 1.15 -2.38 -7.72
N GLY A 250 0.58 -2.89 -6.62
CA GLY A 250 0.43 -4.33 -6.40
C GLY A 250 -0.57 -5.05 -7.32
N GLN A 251 -1.22 -4.38 -8.28
CA GLN A 251 -2.18 -5.05 -9.18
C GLN A 251 -1.52 -6.09 -10.10
N TYR A 252 -0.28 -5.83 -10.53
CA TYR A 252 0.47 -6.68 -11.46
C TYR A 252 1.71 -7.30 -10.78
N GLU A 253 1.72 -7.44 -9.46
CA GLU A 253 2.89 -7.87 -8.65
C GLU A 253 3.53 -9.20 -9.10
N LEU A 254 2.76 -10.09 -9.75
CA LEU A 254 3.26 -11.37 -10.25
C LEU A 254 3.97 -11.27 -11.62
N LEU A 255 3.83 -10.14 -12.33
CA LEU A 255 4.30 -9.90 -13.70
C LEU A 255 5.25 -8.70 -13.80
N ASP A 256 5.01 -7.66 -13.00
CA ASP A 256 5.87 -6.49 -12.85
C ASP A 256 7.12 -6.83 -12.04
N THR A 257 8.25 -6.21 -12.37
CA THR A 257 9.48 -6.32 -11.59
C THR A 257 10.13 -4.95 -11.44
N ASP A 258 10.13 -4.42 -10.22
CA ASP A 258 10.69 -3.11 -9.91
C ASP A 258 12.12 -3.23 -9.35
N ARG A 259 13.08 -2.64 -10.05
CA ARG A 259 14.50 -2.59 -9.66
C ARG A 259 14.96 -1.18 -9.34
N GLY A 260 14.03 -0.22 -9.24
CA GLY A 260 14.34 1.15 -8.88
C GLY A 260 14.76 1.94 -10.12
N THR A 261 16.05 1.89 -10.46
CA THR A 261 16.61 2.58 -11.64
C THR A 261 16.10 2.02 -12.96
N TYR A 262 15.54 0.82 -12.97
CA TYR A 262 14.75 0.29 -14.06
C TYR A 262 13.60 -0.55 -13.52
N LEU A 263 12.60 -0.81 -14.35
CA LEU A 263 11.48 -1.68 -14.02
C LEU A 263 10.90 -2.35 -15.27
N TYR A 264 10.26 -3.50 -15.06
CA TYR A 264 9.43 -4.17 -16.03
C TYR A 264 7.97 -3.96 -15.65
N TYR A 265 7.16 -3.45 -16.59
CA TYR A 265 5.78 -3.02 -16.37
C TYR A 265 4.84 -3.70 -17.37
N SER A 266 3.79 -4.32 -16.88
CA SER A 266 2.85 -5.09 -17.69
C SER A 266 1.81 -4.19 -18.39
N GLY A 267 1.44 -4.54 -19.62
CA GLY A 267 0.29 -3.97 -20.30
C GLY A 267 -1.03 -4.25 -19.56
N SER A 268 -2.07 -3.48 -19.86
CA SER A 268 -3.41 -3.74 -19.30
C SER A 268 -3.95 -5.11 -19.73
N GLY A 269 -4.59 -5.85 -18.81
CA GLY A 269 -5.17 -7.18 -19.11
C GLY A 269 -4.19 -8.36 -19.00
N SER A 270 -2.90 -8.11 -18.78
CA SER A 270 -1.83 -9.13 -18.73
C SER A 270 -2.05 -10.28 -17.75
N VAL A 271 -2.70 -10.03 -16.61
CA VAL A 271 -2.96 -11.06 -15.58
C VAL A 271 -4.05 -12.04 -16.00
N ASP A 272 -5.02 -11.58 -16.80
CA ASP A 272 -6.23 -12.34 -17.10
C ASP A 272 -6.24 -13.00 -18.47
N ASN A 273 -5.30 -12.65 -19.36
CA ASN A 273 -5.16 -13.33 -20.64
C ASN A 273 -4.83 -14.84 -20.47
N THR A 274 -5.33 -15.65 -21.39
CA THR A 274 -5.06 -17.09 -21.50
C THR A 274 -4.64 -17.52 -22.91
N ASP A 275 -4.56 -16.61 -23.88
CA ASP A 275 -4.07 -16.93 -25.23
C ASP A 275 -2.54 -16.97 -25.26
N PRO A 276 -1.89 -18.11 -25.57
CA PRO A 276 -0.43 -18.22 -25.61
C PRO A 276 0.21 -17.57 -26.84
N ARG A 277 -0.57 -17.11 -27.83
CA ARG A 277 -0.09 -16.56 -29.11
C ARG A 277 -0.31 -15.06 -29.27
N GLN A 278 -1.24 -14.48 -28.52
CA GLN A 278 -1.58 -13.05 -28.63
C GLN A 278 -1.71 -12.41 -27.23
N PRO A 279 -1.28 -11.15 -27.05
CA PRO A 279 -1.53 -10.43 -25.81
C PRO A 279 -3.03 -10.04 -25.73
N ALA A 280 -3.47 -9.62 -24.55
CA ALA A 280 -4.79 -9.00 -24.42
C ALA A 280 -4.90 -7.76 -25.35
N PRO A 281 -6.09 -7.46 -25.92
CA PRO A 281 -6.29 -6.29 -26.77
C PRO A 281 -5.78 -5.00 -26.11
N SER A 282 -4.84 -4.34 -26.80
CA SER A 282 -4.07 -3.24 -26.22
C SER A 282 -4.96 -2.03 -25.95
N THR A 283 -5.01 -1.57 -24.70
CA THR A 283 -5.79 -0.37 -24.33
C THR A 283 -5.10 0.90 -24.81
N THR A 284 -5.81 2.04 -24.86
CA THR A 284 -5.19 3.36 -25.14
C THR A 284 -3.97 3.64 -24.26
N GLY A 285 -3.98 3.17 -23.01
CA GLY A 285 -2.83 3.26 -22.11
C GLY A 285 -1.65 2.39 -22.57
N THR A 286 -1.90 1.13 -22.92
CA THR A 286 -0.84 0.23 -23.43
C THR A 286 -0.29 0.72 -24.77
N MET A 287 -1.15 1.17 -25.70
CA MET A 287 -0.72 1.80 -26.96
C MET A 287 0.14 3.05 -26.74
N ALA A 288 -0.14 3.85 -25.71
CA ALA A 288 0.69 5.01 -25.37
C ALA A 288 2.10 4.60 -24.90
N LEU A 289 2.29 3.42 -24.30
CA LEU A 289 3.63 2.89 -23.99
C LEU A 289 4.39 2.47 -25.25
N HIS A 290 3.72 1.87 -26.23
CA HIS A 290 4.29 1.60 -27.56
C HIS A 290 4.71 2.89 -28.29
N THR A 291 3.86 3.93 -28.25
CA THR A 291 4.22 5.25 -28.78
C THR A 291 5.43 5.84 -28.05
N SER A 292 5.51 5.71 -26.71
CA SER A 292 6.68 6.13 -25.92
C SER A 292 7.95 5.34 -26.22
N LEU A 293 7.85 4.05 -26.58
CA LEU A 293 8.98 3.24 -27.03
C LEU A 293 9.52 3.77 -28.38
N GLY A 294 8.62 4.15 -29.30
CA GLY A 294 9.01 4.68 -30.61
C GLY A 294 9.59 6.11 -30.57
N ASN A 295 9.13 6.97 -29.66
CA ASN A 295 9.55 8.38 -29.61
C ASN A 295 10.52 8.73 -28.45
N GLY A 296 10.75 7.82 -27.50
CA GLY A 296 11.66 8.03 -26.37
C GLY A 296 11.19 9.05 -25.32
N ASN A 297 9.95 9.53 -25.40
CA ASN A 297 9.43 10.59 -24.52
C ASN A 297 9.47 10.18 -23.04
N PRO A 298 9.87 11.08 -22.12
CA PRO A 298 9.99 10.78 -20.71
C PRO A 298 8.62 10.58 -20.02
N VAL A 299 8.43 9.39 -19.46
CA VAL A 299 7.26 8.95 -18.69
C VAL A 299 7.50 9.24 -17.20
N ARG A 300 6.56 9.90 -16.52
CA ARG A 300 6.59 10.03 -15.05
C ARG A 300 6.22 8.72 -14.37
N VAL A 301 7.08 8.20 -13.50
CA VAL A 301 6.77 7.01 -12.68
C VAL A 301 6.31 7.42 -11.29
N LEU A 302 5.13 6.94 -10.89
CA LEU A 302 4.63 7.02 -9.53
C LEU A 302 4.64 5.62 -8.90
N ARG A 303 5.25 5.45 -7.72
CA ARG A 303 5.17 4.21 -6.94
C ARG A 303 4.10 4.31 -5.87
N SER A 304 3.22 3.30 -5.80
CA SER A 304 2.18 3.15 -4.78
C SER A 304 2.67 2.30 -3.61
N SER A 305 2.22 2.62 -2.38
CA SER A 305 2.44 1.78 -1.19
C SER A 305 1.74 0.43 -1.23
N THR A 306 0.98 0.14 -2.29
CA THR A 306 0.40 -1.18 -2.55
C THR A 306 1.34 -2.11 -3.31
N GLY A 307 2.45 -1.62 -3.87
CA GLY A 307 3.48 -2.46 -4.48
C GLY A 307 4.41 -3.07 -3.42
N LYS A 308 4.86 -4.32 -3.60
CA LYS A 308 5.77 -5.01 -2.66
C LYS A 308 7.27 -4.79 -2.94
N SER A 309 7.60 -3.65 -3.53
CA SER A 309 8.98 -3.26 -3.86
C SER A 309 9.63 -2.50 -2.71
N ARG A 310 10.96 -2.65 -2.51
CA ARG A 310 11.73 -1.81 -1.57
C ARG A 310 11.65 -0.31 -1.89
N TYR A 311 11.33 0.02 -3.13
CA TYR A 311 11.19 1.40 -3.60
C TYR A 311 9.76 1.94 -3.42
N ALA A 312 8.78 1.12 -3.03
CA ALA A 312 7.44 1.61 -2.73
C ALA A 312 7.45 2.52 -1.48
N PRO A 313 6.68 3.62 -1.46
CA PRO A 313 6.52 4.42 -0.24
C PRO A 313 5.74 3.63 0.82
N SER A 314 5.93 3.96 2.11
CA SER A 314 5.22 3.28 3.22
C SER A 314 3.70 3.52 3.24
N PHE A 315 3.25 4.66 2.69
CA PHE A 315 1.85 5.03 2.53
C PHE A 315 1.64 5.78 1.21
N GLY A 316 0.41 5.85 0.71
CA GLY A 316 0.04 6.69 -0.43
C GLY A 316 0.83 6.37 -1.70
N MET A 317 1.30 7.40 -2.39
CA MET A 317 2.02 7.31 -3.66
C MET A 317 3.11 8.38 -3.74
N ARG A 318 4.23 8.08 -4.42
CA ARG A 318 5.35 9.01 -4.58
C ARG A 318 5.79 9.10 -6.04
N TYR A 319 6.07 10.30 -6.51
CA TYR A 319 6.65 10.53 -7.84
C TYR A 319 8.16 10.34 -7.81
N ASP A 320 8.67 9.34 -8.53
CA ASP A 320 10.07 8.88 -8.45
C ASP A 320 10.94 9.30 -9.63
N GLY A 321 10.38 10.13 -10.51
CA GLY A 321 11.08 10.77 -11.62
C GLY A 321 10.63 10.31 -13.00
N LEU A 322 11.44 10.69 -13.99
CA LEU A 322 11.27 10.40 -15.40
C LEU A 322 12.04 9.15 -15.81
N TYR A 323 11.37 8.32 -16.59
CA TYR A 323 11.89 7.09 -17.17
C TYR A 323 11.62 7.11 -18.68
N THR A 324 12.39 6.38 -19.45
CA THR A 324 12.18 6.15 -20.89
C THR A 324 11.79 4.68 -21.09
N VAL A 325 10.83 4.41 -21.97
CA VAL A 325 10.50 3.04 -22.40
C VAL A 325 11.56 2.60 -23.38
N VAL A 326 12.30 1.52 -23.09
CA VAL A 326 13.49 1.10 -23.86
C VAL A 326 13.30 -0.21 -24.62
N SER A 327 12.37 -1.06 -24.19
CA SER A 327 11.98 -2.27 -24.92
C SER A 327 10.60 -2.77 -24.51
N VAL A 328 10.02 -3.63 -25.34
CA VAL A 328 8.86 -4.47 -24.99
C VAL A 328 9.23 -5.93 -25.24
N SER A 329 8.78 -6.82 -24.36
CA SER A 329 8.88 -8.28 -24.51
C SER A 329 7.51 -8.92 -24.37
N TYR A 330 7.41 -10.19 -24.77
CA TYR A 330 6.16 -10.95 -24.81
C TYR A 330 6.22 -12.26 -23.98
N PRO A 331 6.49 -12.19 -22.66
CA PRO A 331 6.47 -13.35 -21.77
C PRO A 331 5.07 -13.95 -21.59
N THR A 332 5.03 -15.14 -20.99
CA THR A 332 3.79 -15.86 -20.65
C THR A 332 3.47 -15.70 -19.15
N ASN A 333 2.20 -15.49 -18.82
CA ASN A 333 1.70 -15.38 -17.45
C ASN A 333 1.46 -16.78 -16.82
N ALA A 334 1.09 -16.80 -15.53
CA ALA A 334 0.81 -18.04 -14.79
C ALA A 334 -0.41 -18.85 -15.30
N LYS A 335 -1.22 -18.30 -16.22
CA LYS A 335 -2.35 -18.97 -16.88
C LYS A 335 -2.02 -19.49 -18.29
N GLY A 336 -0.76 -19.35 -18.75
CA GLY A 336 -0.36 -19.69 -20.11
C GLY A 336 -0.65 -18.61 -21.16
N GLY A 337 -1.20 -17.44 -20.78
CA GLY A 337 -1.46 -16.33 -21.69
C GLY A 337 -0.23 -15.45 -21.92
N MET A 338 0.03 -15.05 -23.16
CA MET A 338 1.08 -14.09 -23.51
C MET A 338 0.72 -12.68 -23.02
N TYR A 339 1.70 -11.87 -22.63
CA TYR A 339 1.44 -10.49 -22.22
C TYR A 339 2.57 -9.54 -22.61
N GLU A 340 2.23 -8.26 -22.79
CA GLU A 340 3.20 -7.22 -23.13
C GLU A 340 3.91 -6.74 -21.85
N GLN A 341 5.23 -6.82 -21.80
CA GLN A 341 6.04 -6.36 -20.68
C GLN A 341 7.03 -5.30 -21.17
N PHE A 342 6.84 -4.06 -20.73
CA PHE A 342 7.66 -2.91 -21.10
C PHE A 342 8.82 -2.74 -20.11
N LYS A 343 10.05 -2.64 -20.61
CA LYS A 343 11.19 -2.21 -19.80
C LYS A 343 11.26 -0.69 -19.81
N LEU A 344 11.26 -0.10 -18.62
CA LEU A 344 11.47 1.34 -18.42
C LEU A 344 12.76 1.58 -17.64
N GLU A 345 13.59 2.52 -18.12
CA GLU A 345 14.86 2.90 -17.50
C GLU A 345 14.82 4.35 -17.04
N ARG A 346 15.31 4.61 -15.84
CA ARG A 346 15.29 5.93 -15.19
C ARG A 346 16.30 6.85 -15.84
N ARG A 347 15.87 8.06 -16.21
CA ARG A 347 16.78 9.07 -16.77
C ARG A 347 17.75 9.59 -15.70
N GLU A 348 18.98 9.84 -16.12
CA GLU A 348 20.04 10.45 -15.30
C GLU A 348 19.71 11.89 -14.88
N GLY A 349 20.56 12.48 -14.03
CA GLY A 349 20.43 13.87 -13.57
C GLY A 349 19.28 14.11 -12.56
N GLN A 350 18.70 13.05 -12.00
CA GLN A 350 17.64 13.10 -11.00
C GLN A 350 18.15 12.59 -9.64
N ILE A 351 17.60 13.12 -8.53
CA ILE A 351 17.89 12.66 -7.15
C ILE A 351 17.94 11.13 -7.09
N ASP A 352 18.94 10.57 -6.42
CA ASP A 352 19.10 9.12 -6.29
C ASP A 352 17.83 8.45 -5.73
N ILE A 353 17.47 7.29 -6.26
CA ILE A 353 16.24 6.60 -5.90
C ILE A 353 16.25 6.07 -4.47
N ASP A 354 17.40 5.63 -3.95
CA ASP A 354 17.52 5.16 -2.56
C ASP A 354 17.44 6.32 -1.55
N MET A 355 17.63 7.57 -1.97
CA MET A 355 17.33 8.74 -1.14
C MET A 355 15.82 9.00 -0.99
N LEU A 356 14.98 8.49 -1.91
CA LEU A 356 13.53 8.74 -1.90
C LEU A 356 12.77 7.91 -0.85
N VAL A 357 13.39 6.88 -0.26
CA VAL A 357 12.77 6.01 0.76
C VAL A 357 12.29 6.77 2.00
N ARG A 358 12.81 7.98 2.24
CA ARG A 358 12.42 8.89 3.33
C ARG A 358 11.10 9.65 3.09
N SER A 359 10.47 9.45 1.93
CA SER A 359 9.20 10.07 1.55
C SER A 359 8.11 8.97 1.42
N PRO A 360 6.97 9.07 2.14
CA PRO A 360 6.51 10.21 2.94
C PRO A 360 7.30 10.44 4.24
N SER A 361 7.38 11.72 4.63
CA SER A 361 7.93 12.15 5.92
C SER A 361 7.03 11.77 7.10
N ALA A 362 7.58 11.75 8.32
CA ALA A 362 6.82 11.46 9.54
C ALA A 362 5.60 12.41 9.74
N VAL A 363 5.72 13.68 9.32
CA VAL A 363 4.63 14.66 9.37
C VAL A 363 3.51 14.29 8.39
N GLU A 364 3.86 13.94 7.15
CA GLU A 364 2.91 13.48 6.13
C GLU A 364 2.21 12.18 6.55
N ILE A 365 2.93 11.24 7.18
CA ILE A 365 2.35 10.00 7.75
C ILE A 365 1.35 10.34 8.87
N GLY A 366 1.72 11.21 9.81
CA GLY A 366 0.84 11.64 10.90
C GLY A 366 -0.38 12.44 10.41
N GLN A 367 -0.27 13.15 9.28
CA GLN A 367 -1.44 13.76 8.61
C GLN A 367 -2.28 12.71 7.87
N TYR A 368 -1.66 11.74 7.19
CA TYR A 368 -2.32 10.67 6.45
C TYR A 368 -3.28 9.85 7.33
N GLN A 369 -2.79 9.44 8.49
CA GLN A 369 -3.57 8.66 9.46
C GLN A 369 -4.81 9.42 9.97
N ARG A 370 -4.74 10.76 10.02
CA ARG A 370 -5.84 11.64 10.45
C ARG A 370 -6.86 11.99 9.36
N ILE A 371 -6.58 11.74 8.07
CA ILE A 371 -7.50 12.02 6.93
C ILE A 371 -8.92 11.53 7.20
N ASN A 372 -9.07 10.31 7.75
CA ASN A 372 -10.38 9.71 7.98
C ASN A 372 -11.06 10.19 9.27
N GLN A 373 -10.32 10.77 10.22
CA GLN A 373 -10.73 11.12 11.59
C GLN A 373 -11.32 12.54 11.71
N VAL A 374 -11.17 13.38 10.67
CA VAL A 374 -11.65 14.76 10.67
C VAL A 374 -13.18 14.82 10.75
N ASN A 375 -13.70 15.62 11.68
CA ASN A 375 -15.12 15.98 11.73
C ASN A 375 -15.44 16.97 10.61
N THR A 376 -16.33 16.58 9.69
CA THR A 376 -16.75 17.41 8.55
C THR A 376 -18.14 18.03 8.73
N ALA A 377 -18.69 18.01 9.95
CA ALA A 377 -20.02 18.56 10.25
C ALA A 377 -20.11 20.05 9.94
N THR A 378 -19.07 20.79 10.36
CA THR A 378 -18.94 22.24 10.29
C THR A 378 -18.44 22.75 8.93
N TRP A 379 -18.22 21.85 7.97
CA TRP A 379 -17.76 22.19 6.62
C TRP A 379 -18.96 22.56 5.75
N SER A 380 -18.84 23.66 4.99
CA SER A 380 -19.87 24.09 4.03
C SER A 380 -20.14 23.02 2.98
N ARG A 381 -21.33 23.02 2.38
CA ARG A 381 -21.66 22.14 1.26
C ARG A 381 -21.39 22.87 -0.05
N SER A 382 -21.13 22.12 -1.13
CA SER A 382 -21.01 22.68 -2.48
C SER A 382 -22.31 23.21 -3.09
N SER A 383 -23.38 23.28 -2.30
CA SER A 383 -24.69 23.86 -2.64
C SER A 383 -25.05 25.03 -1.71
N ASP A 384 -24.17 25.34 -0.75
CA ASP A 384 -24.33 26.46 0.19
C ASP A 384 -23.55 27.69 -0.33
N ASP A 385 -23.20 27.71 -1.63
CA ASP A 385 -22.77 28.94 -2.31
C ASP A 385 -23.99 29.86 -2.39
N ASP A 386 -23.92 30.93 -1.62
CA ASP A 386 -24.99 31.88 -1.35
C ASP A 386 -25.37 32.65 -2.64
N PRO A 387 -26.65 32.68 -3.06
CA PRO A 387 -27.07 33.50 -4.19
C PRO A 387 -27.09 35.01 -3.89
N THR A 388 -26.80 35.45 -2.66
CA THR A 388 -26.82 36.88 -2.27
C THR A 388 -25.51 37.63 -2.56
N VAL A 389 -24.97 37.49 -3.78
CA VAL A 389 -23.95 38.42 -4.33
C VAL A 389 -24.19 38.76 -5.81
N GLU A 390 -25.45 39.01 -6.21
CA GLU A 390 -25.76 39.88 -7.35
C GLU A 390 -26.91 40.83 -6.98
N GLU A 391 -26.70 42.12 -7.27
CA GLU A 391 -27.53 43.33 -7.04
C GLU A 391 -27.86 43.74 -5.58
#